data_AF-A0A9J6FE46-F1
#
_entry.id   AF-A0A9J6FE46-F1
#
_cell.length_a   1.000
_cell.length_b   1.000
_cell.length_c   1.000
_cell.angle_alpha   90.00
_cell.angle_beta   90.00
_cell.angle_gamma   90.00
#
_symmetry.space_group_name_H-M   'P 1'
#
loop_
_entity.id
_entity.type
_entity.pdbx_description
1 polymer ?
#
loop_
_entity_poly.entity_id
_entity_poly.type
_entity_poly.pdbx_seq_one_letter_code
_entity_poly.pdbx_strand_id
1 'polypeptide(L)'
;MTRKRKNRTVQYDSEKLTKETRAALHQTTHGLVKIARYCLNEFNMLYVLFDKIQTDSLEDRFGKYRQLAGSQYHVSIRQIYEGENKLRLQSTLPTVNKASQHESHRGGQWERP
;
A
#
# COMPACT_ATOMS: atom_id res chain seq x y z
N MET A 1 18.86 -52.25 -11.64
CA MET A 1 18.77 -51.73 -10.26
C MET A 1 17.70 -50.64 -10.22
N THR A 2 16.47 -51.02 -9.86
CA THR A 2 15.24 -50.25 -10.05
C THR A 2 15.05 -49.20 -8.95
N ARG A 3 15.03 -47.91 -9.33
CA ARG A 3 14.72 -46.80 -8.41
C ARG A 3 13.24 -46.84 -8.01
N LYS A 4 12.95 -47.34 -6.80
CA LYS A 4 11.63 -47.19 -6.15
C LYS A 4 11.31 -45.71 -5.97
N ARG A 5 10.27 -45.21 -6.64
CA ARG A 5 9.68 -43.88 -6.39
C ARG A 5 9.12 -43.88 -4.97
N LYS A 6 9.66 -43.00 -4.12
CA LYS A 6 9.13 -42.69 -2.79
C LYS A 6 7.86 -41.87 -2.98
N ASN A 7 6.70 -42.48 -2.74
CA ASN A 7 5.41 -41.78 -2.75
C ASN A 7 5.43 -40.70 -1.65
N ARG A 8 5.36 -39.44 -2.08
CA ARG A 8 5.27 -38.27 -1.21
C ARG A 8 3.80 -38.13 -0.84
N THR A 9 3.44 -38.45 0.40
CA THR A 9 2.12 -38.13 0.94
C THR A 9 1.98 -36.62 0.99
N VAL A 10 1.10 -36.06 0.15
CA VAL A 10 0.71 -34.65 0.22
C VAL A 10 -0.15 -34.53 1.47
N GLN A 11 0.42 -33.96 2.53
CA GLN A 11 -0.31 -33.58 3.74
C GLN A 11 -1.28 -32.46 3.31
N TYR A 12 -2.58 -32.71 3.41
CA TYR A 12 -3.60 -31.69 3.21
C TYR A 12 -3.64 -30.87 4.52
N ASP A 13 -3.04 -29.69 4.50
CA ASP A 13 -3.05 -28.82 5.67
C ASP A 13 -4.50 -28.36 5.89
N SER A 14 -4.96 -28.44 7.15
CA SER A 14 -6.33 -28.02 7.50
C SER A 14 -6.55 -26.58 7.05
N GLU A 15 -7.77 -26.25 6.62
CA GLU A 15 -8.26 -24.93 6.18
C GLU A 15 -8.25 -23.84 7.29
N LYS A 16 -7.18 -23.78 8.07
CA LYS A 16 -7.00 -22.91 9.22
C LYS A 16 -5.81 -21.99 8.94
N LEU A 17 -5.90 -20.76 9.43
CA LEU A 17 -4.79 -19.82 9.39
C LEU A 17 -3.54 -20.47 10.02
N THR A 18 -2.38 -20.19 9.45
CA THR A 18 -1.10 -20.59 10.04
C THR A 18 -0.96 -20.01 11.45
N LYS A 19 -0.10 -20.62 12.27
CA LYS A 19 0.11 -20.15 13.65
C LYS A 19 0.56 -18.69 13.67
N GLU A 20 1.41 -18.32 12.71
CA GLU A 20 1.97 -17.00 12.51
C GLU A 20 0.88 -15.99 12.13
N THR A 21 0.06 -16.30 11.12
CA THR A 21 -1.03 -15.40 10.69
C THR A 21 -2.06 -15.21 11.81
N ARG A 22 -2.39 -16.27 12.54
CA ARG A 22 -3.29 -16.17 13.71
C ARG A 22 -2.69 -15.30 14.82
N ALA A 23 -1.41 -15.45 15.11
CA ALA A 23 -0.72 -14.64 16.12
C ALA A 23 -0.68 -13.16 15.71
N ALA A 24 -0.33 -12.87 14.46
CA ALA A 24 -0.34 -11.53 13.90
C ALA A 24 -1.74 -10.90 13.98
N LEU A 25 -2.79 -11.63 13.56
CA LEU A 25 -4.17 -11.16 13.64
C LEU A 25 -4.58 -10.82 15.08
N HIS A 26 -4.25 -11.69 16.03
CA HIS A 26 -4.53 -11.46 17.45
C HIS A 26 -3.83 -10.21 17.97
N GLN A 27 -2.54 -10.07 17.69
CA GLN A 27 -1.73 -8.92 18.11
C GLN A 27 -2.25 -7.61 17.50
N THR A 28 -2.52 -7.59 16.19
CA THR A 28 -3.02 -6.40 15.49
C THR A 28 -4.39 -6.00 16.02
N THR A 29 -5.33 -6.93 16.16
CA THR A 29 -6.68 -6.63 16.66
C THR A 29 -6.63 -6.08 18.08
N HIS A 30 -5.87 -6.73 18.96
CA HIS A 30 -5.72 -6.29 20.34
C HIS A 30 -5.01 -4.93 20.44
N GLY A 31 -4.00 -4.68 19.61
CA GLY A 31 -3.31 -3.40 19.51
C GLY A 31 -4.23 -2.26 19.04
N LEU A 32 -5.00 -2.49 17.97
CA LEU A 32 -5.92 -1.49 17.42
C LEU A 32 -6.99 -1.06 18.43
N VAL A 33 -7.54 -2.00 19.23
CA VAL A 33 -8.50 -1.67 20.30
C VAL A 33 -7.86 -0.76 21.36
N LYS A 34 -6.61 -1.04 21.75
CA LYS A 34 -5.89 -0.19 22.72
C LYS A 34 -5.62 1.19 22.16
N ILE A 35 -5.18 1.29 20.91
CA ILE A 35 -4.94 2.56 20.23
C ILE A 35 -6.24 3.36 20.14
N ALA A 36 -7.34 2.75 19.71
CA ALA A 36 -8.63 3.43 19.64
C ALA A 36 -9.05 4.00 21.01
N ARG A 37 -8.98 3.20 22.08
CA ARG A 37 -9.33 3.68 23.42
C ARG A 37 -8.45 4.86 23.85
N TYR A 38 -7.15 4.80 23.58
CA TYR A 38 -6.22 5.88 23.90
C TYR A 38 -6.54 7.15 23.10
N CYS A 39 -6.79 7.04 21.80
CA CYS A 39 -7.17 8.16 20.94
C CYS A 39 -8.49 8.83 21.35
N LEU A 40 -9.50 8.04 21.71
CA LEU A 40 -10.79 8.56 22.13
C LEU A 40 -10.71 9.24 23.51
N ASN A 41 -10.01 8.63 24.46
CA ASN A 41 -10.03 9.10 25.86
C ASN A 41 -8.98 10.18 26.15
N GLU A 42 -7.77 10.05 25.61
CA GLU A 42 -6.63 10.92 25.98
C GLU A 42 -6.47 12.09 25.00
N PHE A 43 -6.74 11.85 23.71
CA PHE A 43 -6.67 12.88 22.69
C PHE A 43 -8.04 13.51 22.38
N ASN A 44 -9.12 13.08 23.03
CA ASN A 44 -10.50 13.53 22.77
C ASN A 44 -10.87 13.50 21.27
N MET A 45 -10.39 12.50 20.54
CA MET A 45 -10.77 12.32 19.14
C MET A 45 -12.21 11.80 19.04
N LEU A 46 -12.98 12.28 18.06
CA LEU A 46 -14.35 11.80 17.83
C LEU A 46 -14.39 10.40 17.21
N TYR A 47 -13.39 10.06 16.42
CA TYR A 47 -13.26 8.77 15.75
C TYR A 47 -11.80 8.51 15.36
N VAL A 48 -11.48 7.25 15.04
CA VAL A 48 -10.14 6.83 14.64
C VAL A 48 -10.21 6.12 13.29
N LEU A 49 -9.38 6.54 12.33
CA LEU A 49 -9.28 5.92 11.02
C LEU A 49 -8.13 4.92 11.01
N PHE A 50 -8.43 3.63 11.16
CA PHE A 50 -7.41 2.58 11.16
C PHE A 50 -6.69 2.40 9.82
N ASP A 51 -7.28 2.87 8.71
CA ASP A 51 -6.62 2.98 7.39
C ASP A 51 -5.24 3.67 7.48
N LYS A 52 -5.08 4.63 8.40
CA LYS A 52 -3.81 5.36 8.58
C LYS A 52 -2.73 4.59 9.34
N ILE A 53 -3.04 3.43 9.90
CA ILE A 53 -2.11 2.59 10.66
C ILE A 53 -1.53 1.47 9.77
N GLN A 54 -2.08 1.26 8.57
CA GLN A 54 -1.64 0.23 7.63
C GLN A 54 -0.36 0.62 6.86
N THR A 55 0.33 -0.40 6.34
CA THR A 55 1.57 -0.23 5.56
C THR A 55 1.35 0.12 4.09
N ASP A 56 0.09 0.20 3.63
CA ASP A 56 -0.28 0.44 2.23
C ASP A 56 0.40 1.69 1.64
N SER A 57 0.52 2.77 2.42
CA SER A 57 1.21 3.99 1.99
C SER A 57 2.71 3.78 1.73
N LEU A 58 3.35 2.87 2.48
CA LEU A 58 4.73 2.46 2.24
C LEU A 58 4.81 1.59 0.98
N GLU A 59 3.86 0.68 0.80
CA GLU A 59 3.80 -0.21 -0.37
C GLU A 59 3.60 0.57 -1.68
N ASP A 60 2.71 1.57 -1.69
CA ASP A 60 2.54 2.51 -2.80
C ASP A 60 3.86 3.25 -3.11
N ARG A 61 4.55 3.73 -2.07
CA ARG A 61 5.83 4.42 -2.23
C ARG A 61 6.93 3.52 -2.77
N PHE A 62 7.02 2.28 -2.29
CA PHE A 62 7.93 1.28 -2.87
C PHE A 62 7.53 0.92 -4.31
N GLY A 63 6.24 0.90 -4.63
CA GLY A 63 5.73 0.76 -5.99
C GLY A 63 6.27 1.84 -6.92
N LYS A 64 6.24 3.10 -6.48
CA LYS A 64 6.80 4.24 -7.24
C LYS A 64 8.30 4.10 -7.45
N TYR A 65 9.08 3.69 -6.44
CA TYR A 65 10.51 3.45 -6.63
C TYR A 65 10.79 2.36 -7.66
N ARG A 66 10.02 1.25 -7.64
CA ARG A 66 10.14 0.19 -8.64
C ARG A 66 9.84 0.72 -10.04
N GLN A 67 8.75 1.47 -10.21
CA GLN A 67 8.39 2.06 -11.50
C GLN A 67 9.49 3.00 -12.03
N LEU A 68 10.05 3.85 -11.18
CA LEU A 68 11.16 4.75 -11.54
C LEU A 68 12.47 4.01 -11.87
N ALA A 69 12.63 2.77 -11.40
CA ALA A 69 13.75 1.89 -11.70
C ALA A 69 13.48 0.92 -12.87
N GLY A 70 12.49 1.21 -13.73
CA GLY A 70 12.14 0.36 -14.87
C GLY A 70 11.30 -0.86 -14.48
N SER A 71 10.49 -0.73 -13.42
CA SER A 71 9.62 -1.77 -12.87
C SER A 71 10.35 -3.04 -12.41
N GLN A 72 11.63 -2.93 -12.06
CA GLN A 72 12.40 -4.01 -11.47
C GLN A 72 12.03 -4.22 -10.00
N TYR A 73 11.92 -5.47 -9.57
CA TYR A 73 11.67 -5.78 -8.16
C TYR A 73 12.89 -5.51 -7.28
N HIS A 74 14.08 -5.73 -7.83
CA HIS A 74 15.35 -5.48 -7.15
C HIS A 74 15.81 -4.05 -7.43
N VAL A 75 15.47 -3.14 -6.52
CA VAL A 75 15.89 -1.74 -6.58
C VAL A 75 17.09 -1.54 -5.65
N SER A 76 18.18 -0.98 -6.18
CA SER A 76 19.34 -0.60 -5.36
C SER A 76 19.03 0.62 -4.49
N ILE A 77 19.77 0.77 -3.38
CA ILE A 77 19.63 1.92 -2.48
C ILE A 77 19.86 3.25 -3.23
N ARG A 78 20.79 3.27 -4.19
CA ARG A 78 21.04 4.45 -5.03
C ARG A 78 19.81 4.83 -5.85
N GLN A 79 19.17 3.85 -6.50
CA GLN A 79 17.95 4.07 -7.28
C GLN A 79 16.79 4.55 -6.41
N ILE A 80 16.66 4.07 -5.17
CA ILE A 80 15.67 4.58 -4.22
C ILE A 80 15.92 6.06 -3.93
N TYR A 81 17.17 6.45 -3.66
CA TYR A 81 17.52 7.85 -3.37
C TYR A 81 17.28 8.77 -4.57
N GLU A 82 17.69 8.36 -5.77
CA GLU A 82 17.43 9.09 -7.01
C GLU A 82 15.92 9.20 -7.29
N GLY A 83 15.17 8.12 -7.06
CA GLY A 83 13.71 8.10 -7.20
C GLY A 83 13.01 9.02 -6.20
N GLU A 84 13.45 9.05 -4.95
CA GLU A 84 12.94 9.93 -3.90
C GLU A 84 13.14 11.41 -4.26
N ASN A 85 14.32 11.79 -4.76
CA ASN A 85 14.56 13.15 -5.23
C ASN A 85 13.60 13.55 -6.35
N LYS A 86 13.33 12.65 -7.31
CA LYS A 86 12.36 12.88 -8.39
C LYS A 86 10.94 13.04 -7.85
N LEU A 87 10.49 12.18 -6.93
CA LEU A 87 9.16 12.25 -6.33
C LEU A 87 8.96 13.54 -5.54
N ARG A 88 9.97 13.97 -4.77
CA ARG A 88 9.91 15.25 -4.03
C ARG A 88 9.75 16.43 -4.97
N LEU A 89 10.54 16.50 -6.03
CA LEU A 89 10.44 17.58 -7.03
C LEU A 89 9.05 17.61 -7.69
N GLN A 90 8.48 16.45 -8.02
CA GLN A 90 7.12 16.37 -8.56
C GLN A 90 6.04 16.83 -7.56
N SER A 91 6.26 16.60 -6.27
CA SER A 91 5.31 17.01 -5.22
C SER A 91 5.34 18.51 -4.92
N THR A 92 6.48 19.18 -5.08
CA THR A 92 6.66 20.60 -4.72
C THR A 92 6.47 21.55 -5.89
N LEU A 93 6.70 21.10 -7.12
CA LEU A 93 6.58 21.95 -8.30
C LEU A 93 5.16 21.91 -8.88
N PRO A 94 4.54 23.07 -9.14
CA PRO A 94 3.27 23.11 -9.87
C PRO A 94 3.49 22.53 -11.27
N THR A 95 2.68 21.54 -11.64
CA THR A 95 2.80 20.85 -12.92
C THR A 95 2.39 21.81 -14.05
N VAL A 96 3.37 22.33 -14.80
CA VAL A 96 3.16 23.20 -15.98
C VAL A 96 2.25 22.54 -17.03
N ASN A 97 2.16 21.20 -17.07
CA ASN A 97 1.37 20.45 -18.05
C ASN A 97 -0.16 20.43 -17.82
N LYS A 98 -0.70 20.92 -16.69
CA LYS A 98 -2.16 21.00 -16.53
C LYS A 98 -2.77 22.28 -17.12
N ALA A 99 -1.94 23.28 -17.45
CA ALA A 99 -2.42 24.53 -18.03
C ALA A 99 -2.78 24.42 -19.53
N SER A 100 -2.27 23.41 -20.26
CA SER A 100 -2.54 23.27 -21.71
C SER A 100 -3.76 22.42 -22.07
N GLN A 101 -4.43 21.78 -21.10
CA GLN A 101 -5.60 20.92 -21.37
C GLN A 101 -6.94 21.49 -20.88
N HIS A 102 -6.97 22.66 -20.25
CA HIS A 102 -8.23 23.27 -19.77
C HIS A 102 -8.95 24.14 -20.82
N GLU A 103 -8.46 24.18 -22.08
CA GLU A 103 -8.98 25.10 -23.10
C GLU A 103 -9.59 24.41 -24.33
N SER A 104 -10.05 23.16 -24.19
CA SER A 104 -10.70 22.46 -25.34
C SER A 104 -12.07 21.84 -25.06
N HIS A 105 -12.59 21.86 -23.83
CA HIS A 105 -13.95 21.37 -23.54
C HIS A 105 -14.78 22.39 -22.73
N ARG A 106 -15.05 23.55 -23.35
CA ARG A 106 -16.24 24.36 -23.03
C ARG A 106 -17.16 24.38 -24.26
N GLY A 107 -17.86 23.27 -24.48
CA GLY A 107 -18.89 23.15 -25.50
C GLY A 107 -19.83 22.01 -25.14
N GLY A 108 -21.00 22.34 -24.59
CA GLY A 108 -21.98 21.34 -24.18
C GLY A 108 -22.93 21.84 -23.09
N GLN A 109 -23.65 22.92 -23.40
CA GLN A 109 -24.85 23.36 -22.71
C GLN A 109 -25.88 22.22 -22.64
N TRP A 110 -26.43 21.95 -21.46
CA TRP A 110 -27.76 21.38 -21.34
C TRP A 110 -28.53 22.20 -20.31
N GLU A 111 -29.42 23.03 -20.82
CA GLU A 111 -30.49 23.60 -20.03
C GLU A 111 -31.50 22.50 -19.65
N ARG A 112 -31.89 22.57 -18.37
CA ARG A 112 -33.12 22.17 -17.65
C ARG A 112 -34.29 21.57 -18.45
N PRO A 113 -35.16 20.77 -17.80
CA PRO A 113 -36.06 21.27 -16.74
C PRO A 113 -35.54 21.12 -15.29
#